data_AF-D4H5C1-F1
#
_entry.id   AF-D4H5C1-F1
#
_cell.length_a   1.000
_cell.length_b   1.000
_cell.length_c   1.000
_cell.angle_alpha   90.00
_cell.angle_beta   90.00
_cell.angle_gamma   90.00
#
_symmetry.space_group_name_H-M   'P 1'
#
loop_
_entity.id
_entity.type
_entity.pdbx_description
1 polymer ?
#
loop_
_entity_poly.entity_id
_entity_poly.type
_entity_poly.pdbx_seq_one_letter_code
_entity_poly.pdbx_strand_id
1 'polypeptide(L)'
;MIQFGTKNGLNWWRLKTDKKIKRIEQLIKRLESGRDVPRKDLKVVLTDEEMQKLDDEWEIEKQSRTDKPKEIVEYEKRLGIAVRKFGLYENLLTKIEQDKSTTLHNNCQDYCYKLIDYLREHIEMNPELALWLDRDINDSQPEPSGMPRIVTSKSYENLNRQRGPLPATKRILKEQALQAALEKLKPADLSWTDASISDTIKPLKTDKSDSEAEIIKLLGLD
;
A
#
# COMPACT_ATOMS: atom_id res chain seq x y z
N MET A 1 -12.85 -35.44 -21.49
CA MET A 1 -11.82 -34.67 -22.21
C MET A 1 -12.47 -33.41 -22.76
N ILE A 2 -12.15 -32.23 -22.23
CA ILE A 2 -12.68 -30.96 -22.75
C ILE A 2 -11.78 -30.55 -23.92
N GLN A 3 -12.28 -30.66 -25.15
CA GLN A 3 -11.56 -30.16 -26.34
C GLN A 3 -11.59 -28.63 -26.35
N PHE A 4 -10.44 -28.00 -26.14
CA PHE A 4 -10.30 -26.55 -26.20
C PHE A 4 -10.10 -26.11 -27.65
N GLY A 5 -11.13 -25.50 -28.24
CA GLY A 5 -11.13 -25.07 -29.65
C GLY A 5 -10.23 -23.86 -29.91
N THR A 6 -9.30 -24.00 -30.85
CA THR A 6 -8.51 -22.91 -31.43
C THR A 6 -9.36 -22.13 -32.44
N LYS A 7 -9.35 -20.79 -32.37
CA LYS A 7 -9.84 -19.92 -33.46
C LYS A 7 -8.62 -19.19 -34.02
N ASN A 8 -8.37 -19.32 -35.33
CA ASN A 8 -7.26 -18.67 -36.06
C ASN A 8 -5.84 -18.97 -35.52
N GLY A 9 -5.60 -20.17 -34.97
CA GLY A 9 -4.27 -20.55 -34.46
C GLY A 9 -3.86 -19.87 -33.15
N LEU A 10 -4.74 -19.06 -32.54
CA LEU A 10 -4.48 -18.33 -31.31
C LEU A 10 -5.36 -18.88 -30.17
N ASN A 11 -4.73 -19.30 -29.08
CA ASN A 11 -5.41 -19.80 -27.88
C ASN A 11 -6.07 -18.63 -27.14
N TRP A 12 -7.34 -18.35 -27.46
CA TRP A 12 -8.09 -17.20 -26.93
C TRP A 12 -8.19 -17.17 -25.40
N TRP A 13 -8.10 -18.33 -24.72
CA TRP A 13 -8.08 -18.41 -23.25
C TRP A 13 -6.75 -17.91 -22.67
N ARG A 14 -5.60 -18.18 -23.31
CA ARG A 14 -4.30 -17.66 -22.88
C ARG A 14 -4.27 -16.13 -22.93
N LEU A 15 -4.78 -15.52 -24.00
CA LEU A 15 -4.87 -14.07 -24.12
C LEU A 15 -5.73 -13.42 -23.03
N LYS A 16 -6.80 -14.09 -22.59
CA LYS A 16 -7.64 -13.62 -21.48
C LYS A 16 -6.89 -13.71 -20.15
N THR A 17 -6.15 -14.79 -19.93
CA THR A 17 -5.28 -14.99 -18.75
C THR A 17 -4.19 -13.94 -18.68
N ASP A 18 -3.48 -13.66 -19.79
CA ASP A 18 -2.40 -12.66 -19.83
C ASP A 18 -2.91 -11.24 -19.54
N LYS A 19 -4.09 -10.89 -20.08
CA LYS A 19 -4.75 -9.60 -19.77
C LYS A 19 -5.12 -9.50 -18.29
N LYS A 20 -5.61 -10.59 -17.70
CA LYS A 20 -5.96 -10.68 -16.28
C LYS A 20 -4.72 -10.52 -15.40
N ILE A 21 -3.63 -11.23 -15.72
CA ILE A 21 -2.33 -11.13 -15.03
C ILE A 21 -1.80 -9.69 -15.06
N LYS A 22 -1.74 -9.06 -16.24
CA LYS A 22 -1.32 -7.66 -16.37
C LYS A 22 -2.17 -6.71 -15.54
N ARG A 23 -3.49 -6.95 -15.46
CA ARG A 23 -4.39 -6.15 -14.63
C ARG A 23 -4.07 -6.32 -13.14
N ILE A 24 -3.83 -7.55 -12.67
CA ILE A 24 -3.43 -7.82 -11.27
C ILE A 24 -2.15 -7.06 -10.93
N GLU A 25 -1.12 -7.17 -11.75
CA GLU A 25 0.18 -6.52 -11.53
C GLU A 25 0.05 -5.00 -11.46
N GLN A 26 -0.80 -4.40 -12.29
CA GLN A 26 -1.10 -2.96 -12.22
C GLN A 26 -1.78 -2.57 -10.90
N LEU A 27 -2.71 -3.39 -10.41
CA LEU A 27 -3.39 -3.13 -9.15
C LEU A 27 -2.44 -3.27 -7.95
N ILE A 28 -1.55 -4.27 -7.97
CA ILE A 28 -0.50 -4.45 -6.95
C ILE A 28 0.43 -3.22 -6.94
N LYS A 29 0.99 -2.82 -8.09
CA LYS A 29 1.83 -1.61 -8.20
C LYS A 29 1.14 -0.35 -7.71
N ARG A 30 -0.18 -0.25 -7.89
CA ARG A 30 -0.99 0.87 -7.38
C ARG A 30 -1.03 0.86 -5.84
N LEU A 31 -1.26 -0.29 -5.22
CA LEU A 31 -1.26 -0.46 -3.77
C LEU A 31 0.14 -0.20 -3.16
N GLU A 32 1.19 -0.69 -3.81
CA GLU A 32 2.60 -0.44 -3.44
C GLU A 32 2.93 1.06 -3.48
N SER A 33 2.44 1.78 -4.50
CA SER A 33 2.58 3.24 -4.60
C SER A 33 1.78 4.05 -3.56
N GLY A 34 1.11 3.39 -2.61
CA GLY A 34 0.30 4.03 -1.58
C GLY A 34 -1.09 4.49 -2.02
N ARG A 35 -1.50 4.18 -3.26
CA ARG A 35 -2.82 4.54 -3.80
C ARG A 35 -3.83 3.44 -3.54
N ASP A 36 -5.04 3.82 -3.18
CA ASP A 36 -6.12 2.85 -2.95
C ASP A 36 -6.63 2.24 -4.27
N VAL A 37 -7.12 1.01 -4.17
CA VAL A 37 -7.78 0.26 -5.25
C VAL A 37 -9.27 0.08 -4.91
N PRO A 38 -10.20 0.58 -5.75
CA PRO A 38 -11.62 0.49 -5.48
C PRO A 38 -12.13 -0.96 -5.61
N ARG A 39 -13.19 -1.29 -4.87
CA ARG A 39 -13.79 -2.64 -4.87
C ARG A 39 -14.24 -3.11 -6.25
N LYS A 40 -14.67 -2.18 -7.12
CA LYS A 40 -15.03 -2.49 -8.51
C LYS A 40 -13.84 -3.04 -9.31
N ASP A 41 -12.65 -2.49 -9.12
CA ASP A 41 -11.44 -2.95 -9.80
C ASP A 41 -11.00 -4.34 -9.32
N LEU A 42 -11.21 -4.63 -8.02
CA LEU A 42 -10.94 -5.97 -7.47
C LEU A 42 -11.90 -7.02 -8.03
N LYS A 43 -13.21 -6.71 -8.13
CA LYS A 43 -14.22 -7.62 -8.68
C LYS A 43 -14.02 -8.00 -10.16
N VAL A 44 -13.31 -7.17 -10.92
CA VAL A 44 -12.97 -7.49 -12.32
C VAL A 44 -11.97 -8.67 -12.39
N VAL A 45 -11.24 -8.91 -11.31
CA VAL A 45 -10.04 -9.73 -11.30
C VAL A 45 -10.15 -10.90 -10.33
N LEU A 46 -10.73 -10.68 -9.16
CA LEU A 46 -10.97 -11.70 -8.15
C LEU A 46 -12.30 -12.42 -8.42
N THR A 47 -12.40 -13.69 -8.01
CA THR A 47 -13.68 -14.41 -8.01
C THR A 47 -14.56 -13.96 -6.84
N ASP A 48 -15.86 -14.30 -6.89
CA ASP A 48 -16.78 -13.96 -5.79
C ASP A 48 -16.35 -14.65 -4.47
N GLU A 49 -15.80 -15.85 -4.53
CA GLU A 49 -15.24 -16.57 -3.38
C GLU A 49 -14.03 -15.85 -2.77
N GLU A 50 -13.10 -15.36 -3.61
CA GLU A 50 -11.93 -14.60 -3.16
C GLU A 50 -12.33 -13.25 -2.56
N MET A 51 -13.37 -12.62 -3.13
CA MET A 51 -13.95 -11.39 -2.59
C MET A 51 -14.61 -11.60 -1.23
N GLN A 52 -15.29 -12.73 -1.03
CA GLN A 52 -15.90 -13.09 0.25
C GLN A 52 -14.82 -13.36 1.30
N LYS A 53 -13.79 -14.13 0.96
CA LYS A 53 -12.66 -14.42 1.86
C LYS A 53 -11.99 -13.13 2.34
N LEU A 54 -11.80 -12.16 1.44
CA LEU A 54 -11.24 -10.85 1.80
C LEU A 54 -12.14 -10.09 2.79
N ASP A 55 -13.46 -10.16 2.64
CA ASP A 55 -14.39 -9.51 3.56
C ASP A 55 -14.39 -10.20 4.93
N ASP A 56 -14.33 -11.53 4.97
CA ASP A 56 -14.27 -12.31 6.21
C ASP A 56 -12.95 -12.02 6.96
N GLU A 57 -11.82 -12.05 6.26
CA GLU A 57 -10.51 -11.66 6.81
C GLU A 57 -10.52 -10.22 7.34
N TRP A 58 -11.17 -9.30 6.63
CA TRP A 58 -11.32 -7.91 7.09
C TRP A 58 -12.22 -7.79 8.33
N GLU A 59 -13.24 -8.62 8.47
CA GLU A 59 -14.12 -8.60 9.63
C GLU A 59 -13.44 -9.20 10.86
N ILE A 60 -12.68 -10.29 10.71
CA ILE A 60 -11.82 -10.86 11.76
C ILE A 60 -10.82 -9.82 12.24
N GLU A 61 -10.17 -9.13 11.30
CA GLU A 61 -9.22 -8.04 11.56
C GLU A 61 -9.87 -6.84 12.26
N LYS A 62 -11.16 -6.57 12.05
CA LYS A 62 -11.88 -5.55 12.84
C LYS A 62 -12.16 -6.02 14.25
N GLN A 63 -12.57 -7.28 14.41
CA GLN A 63 -12.90 -7.85 15.71
C GLN A 63 -11.67 -8.01 16.60
N SER A 64 -10.49 -8.21 16.01
CA SER A 64 -9.22 -8.29 16.74
C SER A 64 -8.68 -6.93 17.19
N ARG A 65 -9.22 -5.81 16.69
CA ARG A 65 -8.79 -4.47 17.11
C ARG A 65 -9.29 -4.19 18.51
N THR A 66 -8.36 -4.09 19.44
CA THR A 66 -8.64 -3.62 20.80
C THR A 66 -8.99 -2.13 20.78
N ASP A 67 -9.94 -1.75 21.64
CA ASP A 67 -10.23 -0.35 21.88
C ASP A 67 -9.00 0.36 22.42
N LYS A 68 -8.84 1.63 22.03
CA LYS A 68 -7.76 2.47 22.52
C LYS A 68 -7.87 2.58 24.06
N PRO A 69 -6.79 2.29 24.82
CA PRO A 69 -6.80 2.41 26.28
C PRO A 69 -7.17 3.83 26.73
N LYS A 70 -7.86 3.94 27.87
CA LYS A 70 -8.38 5.23 28.36
C LYS A 70 -7.25 6.23 28.65
N GLU A 71 -6.12 5.71 29.10
CA GLU A 71 -4.87 6.42 29.38
C GLU A 71 -4.34 7.09 28.12
N ILE A 72 -4.35 6.36 27.00
CA ILE A 72 -3.91 6.86 25.69
C ILE A 72 -4.90 7.91 25.16
N VAL A 73 -6.21 7.70 25.34
CA VAL A 73 -7.24 8.70 24.98
C VAL A 73 -7.04 10.00 25.74
N GLU A 74 -6.81 9.91 27.05
CA GLU A 74 -6.58 11.07 27.92
C GLU A 74 -5.27 11.78 27.58
N TYR A 75 -4.20 11.02 27.34
CA TYR A 75 -2.94 11.56 26.83
C TYR A 75 -3.13 12.34 25.52
N GLU A 76 -3.84 11.77 24.54
CA GLU A 76 -4.10 12.42 23.24
C GLU A 76 -4.76 13.79 23.42
N LYS A 77 -5.76 13.84 24.29
CA LYS A 77 -6.53 15.04 24.59
C LYS A 77 -5.64 16.11 25.22
N ARG A 78 -4.81 15.73 26.20
CA ARG A 78 -3.85 16.63 26.86
C ARG A 78 -2.80 17.14 25.88
N LEU A 79 -2.24 16.26 25.05
CA LEU A 79 -1.30 16.64 24.00
C LEU A 79 -1.91 17.65 23.01
N GLY A 80 -3.19 17.48 22.65
CA GLY A 80 -3.92 18.44 21.84
C GLY A 80 -4.01 19.84 22.47
N ILE A 81 -4.11 19.93 23.79
CA ILE A 81 -4.07 21.22 24.53
C ILE A 81 -2.66 21.83 24.46
N ALA A 82 -1.62 21.03 24.67
CA ALA A 82 -0.23 21.48 24.57
C ALA A 82 0.08 22.06 23.19
N VAL A 83 -0.28 21.34 22.12
CA VAL A 83 -0.10 21.79 20.73
C VAL A 83 -0.82 23.13 20.48
N ARG A 84 -2.06 23.30 20.95
CA ARG A 84 -2.79 24.57 20.80
C ARG A 84 -2.12 25.72 21.54
N LYS A 85 -1.64 25.50 22.77
CA LYS A 85 -0.91 26.51 23.55
C LYS A 85 0.38 26.93 22.85
N PHE A 86 1.12 25.97 22.29
CA PHE A 86 2.33 26.25 21.54
C PHE A 86 2.04 27.06 20.26
N GLY A 87 0.99 26.72 19.51
CA GLY A 87 0.57 27.53 18.37
C GLY A 87 0.17 28.96 18.75
N LEU A 88 -0.41 29.17 19.95
CA LEU A 88 -0.66 30.53 20.46
C LEU A 88 0.64 31.28 20.79
N TYR A 89 1.63 30.59 21.33
CA TYR A 89 2.97 31.13 21.55
C TYR A 89 3.61 31.60 20.22
N GLU A 90 3.63 30.76 19.18
CA GLU A 90 4.17 31.11 17.86
C GLU A 90 3.46 32.34 17.26
N ASN A 91 2.13 32.40 17.40
CA ASN A 91 1.33 33.54 16.96
C ASN A 91 1.62 34.84 17.72
N LEU A 92 2.10 34.78 18.97
CA LEU A 92 2.47 35.97 19.74
C LEU A 92 3.92 36.37 19.51
N LEU A 93 4.79 35.40 19.26
CA LEU A 93 6.18 35.64 18.86
C LEU A 93 6.23 36.46 17.56
N THR A 94 5.40 36.12 16.57
CA THR A 94 5.28 36.87 15.31
C THR A 94 4.75 38.30 15.50
N LYS A 95 4.06 38.59 16.61
CA LYS A 95 3.51 39.90 16.93
C LYS A 95 4.43 40.76 17.82
N ILE A 96 5.65 40.29 18.11
CA ILE A 96 6.64 40.97 18.96
C ILE A 96 6.13 41.21 20.40
N GLU A 97 5.20 40.36 20.88
CA GLU A 97 4.75 40.38 22.29
C GLU A 97 5.62 39.45 23.17
N GLN A 98 6.91 39.78 23.30
CA GLN A 98 7.94 38.90 23.86
C GLN A 98 7.66 38.38 25.28
N ASP A 99 7.14 39.22 26.17
CA ASP A 99 6.89 38.83 27.56
C ASP A 99 5.77 37.79 27.68
N LYS A 100 4.70 37.99 26.90
CA LYS A 100 3.57 37.06 26.88
C LYS A 100 3.93 35.77 26.15
N SER A 101 4.71 35.84 25.08
CA SER A 101 5.16 34.66 24.34
C SER A 101 6.08 33.80 25.22
N THR A 102 7.04 34.40 25.94
CA THR A 102 7.94 33.66 26.84
C THR A 102 7.17 32.98 27.96
N THR A 103 6.20 33.67 28.56
CA THR A 103 5.34 33.10 29.59
C THR A 103 4.53 31.91 29.07
N LEU A 104 3.97 32.00 27.86
CA LEU A 104 3.22 30.90 27.25
C LEU A 104 4.11 29.72 26.87
N HIS A 105 5.32 29.98 26.39
CA HIS A 105 6.31 28.96 26.09
C HIS A 105 6.67 28.15 27.34
N ASN A 106 7.05 28.82 28.43
CA ASN A 106 7.38 28.15 29.69
C ASN A 106 6.20 27.34 30.24
N ASN A 107 4.99 27.91 30.22
CA ASN A 107 3.77 27.20 30.59
C ASN A 107 3.49 25.96 29.70
N CYS A 108 3.85 26.04 28.42
CA CYS A 108 3.72 24.91 27.51
C CYS A 108 4.75 23.82 27.83
N GLN A 109 6.01 24.20 28.08
CA GLN A 109 7.05 23.26 28.46
C GLN A 109 6.72 22.54 29.77
N ASP A 110 6.29 23.27 30.81
CA ASP A 110 5.86 22.70 32.09
C ASP A 110 4.70 21.70 31.91
N TYR A 111 3.79 22.01 30.98
CA TYR A 111 2.68 21.13 30.66
C TYR A 111 3.14 19.87 29.92
N CYS A 112 4.11 19.99 29.01
CA CYS A 112 4.71 18.85 28.33
C CYS A 112 5.48 17.95 29.31
N TYR A 113 6.25 18.50 30.26
CA TYR A 113 6.91 17.71 31.31
C TYR A 113 5.92 16.86 32.11
N LYS A 114 4.84 17.49 32.62
CA LYS A 114 3.79 16.76 33.34
C LYS A 114 3.14 15.66 32.50
N LEU A 115 3.07 15.87 31.20
CA LEU A 115 2.48 14.92 30.28
C LEU A 115 3.43 13.75 29.97
N ILE A 116 4.74 14.01 29.91
CA ILE A 116 5.78 12.97 29.84
C ILE A 116 5.73 12.11 31.10
N ASP A 117 5.70 12.74 32.28
CA ASP A 117 5.63 12.02 33.56
C ASP A 117 4.36 11.16 33.65
N TYR A 118 3.21 11.72 33.25
CA TYR A 118 1.95 10.98 33.15
C TYR A 118 2.10 9.73 32.28
N LEU A 119 2.68 9.84 31.08
CA LEU A 119 2.88 8.67 30.22
C LEU A 119 3.85 7.66 30.83
N ARG A 120 4.98 8.12 31.40
CA ARG A 120 5.97 7.23 32.02
C ARG A 120 5.35 6.40 33.13
N GLU A 121 4.64 7.04 34.05
CA GLU A 121 3.96 6.37 35.16
C GLU A 121 2.99 5.28 34.65
N HIS A 122 2.19 5.59 33.63
CA HIS A 122 1.23 4.62 33.09
C HIS A 122 1.89 3.49 32.28
N ILE A 123 2.98 3.79 31.55
CA ILE A 123 3.76 2.79 30.82
C ILE A 123 4.50 1.84 31.78
N GLU A 124 5.02 2.35 32.90
CA GLU A 124 5.63 1.54 33.94
C GLU A 124 4.61 0.56 34.55
N MET A 125 3.37 0.99 34.76
CA MET A 125 2.28 0.13 35.24
C MET A 125 1.76 -0.83 34.17
N ASN A 126 1.67 -0.39 32.92
CA ASN A 126 1.22 -1.18 31.79
C ASN A 126 2.12 -0.95 30.55
N PRO A 127 3.12 -1.82 30.35
CA PRO A 127 4.06 -1.70 29.23
C PRO A 127 3.41 -1.76 27.84
N GLU A 128 2.21 -2.35 27.71
CA GLU A 128 1.50 -2.42 26.42
C GLU A 128 1.08 -1.05 25.90
N LEU A 129 0.98 -0.03 26.77
CA LEU A 129 0.68 1.34 26.37
C LEU A 129 1.75 1.92 25.43
N ALA A 130 3.00 1.47 25.55
CA ALA A 130 4.08 1.89 24.66
C ALA A 130 3.82 1.51 23.20
N LEU A 131 3.09 0.42 22.92
CA LEU A 131 2.73 -0.01 21.57
C LEU A 131 1.78 0.97 20.85
N TRP A 132 1.11 1.84 21.60
CA TRP A 132 0.21 2.85 21.06
C TRP A 132 0.93 4.14 20.65
N LEU A 133 2.22 4.27 20.93
CA LEU A 133 3.04 5.44 20.64
C LEU A 133 3.93 5.22 19.41
N ASP A 134 4.23 6.29 18.67
CA ASP A 134 5.07 6.26 17.46
C ASP A 134 6.58 6.29 17.74
N ARG A 135 6.98 6.55 18.99
CA ARG A 135 8.35 6.61 19.48
C ARG A 135 8.39 6.34 20.98
N ASP A 136 9.59 6.07 21.51
CA ASP A 136 9.81 5.86 22.93
C ASP A 136 9.57 7.17 23.73
N ILE A 137 8.99 7.03 24.93
CA ILE A 137 8.80 8.14 25.87
C ILE A 137 10.13 8.70 26.40
N ASN A 138 11.20 7.90 26.38
CA ASN A 138 12.53 8.32 26.82
C ASN A 138 13.19 9.29 25.83
N ASP A 139 12.83 9.22 24.56
CA ASP A 139 13.31 10.14 23.51
C ASP A 139 12.49 11.45 23.46
N SER A 140 11.55 11.62 24.38
CA SER A 140 10.61 12.73 24.36
C SER A 140 11.26 14.02 24.86
N GLN A 141 10.99 15.12 24.15
CA GLN A 141 11.37 16.46 24.57
C GLN A 141 10.15 17.21 25.10
N PRO A 142 10.31 18.14 26.05
CA PRO A 142 9.23 18.91 26.66
C PRO A 142 8.66 20.00 25.72
N GLU A 143 8.46 19.66 24.46
CA GLU A 143 7.93 20.52 23.40
C GLU A 143 6.98 19.69 22.52
N PRO A 144 5.86 20.25 22.03
CA PRO A 144 4.87 19.44 21.31
C PRO A 144 5.39 18.67 20.08
N SER A 145 6.42 19.17 19.39
CA SER A 145 7.09 18.49 18.27
C SER A 145 7.85 17.24 18.72
N GLY A 146 8.47 17.29 19.90
CA GLY A 146 9.22 16.20 20.51
C GLY A 146 8.38 15.19 21.29
N MET A 147 7.07 15.41 21.43
CA MET A 147 6.18 14.48 22.14
C MET A 147 5.77 13.28 21.27
N PRO A 148 5.65 12.08 21.86
CA PRO A 148 5.25 10.87 21.14
C PRO A 148 3.81 11.03 20.65
N ARG A 149 3.55 10.63 19.41
CA ARG A 149 2.22 10.66 18.81
C ARG A 149 1.61 9.28 18.89
N ILE A 150 0.29 9.24 18.97
CA ILE A 150 -0.41 7.96 18.93
C ILE A 150 -0.31 7.40 17.52
N VAL A 151 -0.07 6.10 17.40
CA VAL A 151 0.12 5.41 16.11
C VAL A 151 -1.03 5.66 15.12
N THR A 152 -2.26 5.80 15.60
CA THR A 152 -3.46 6.10 14.81
C THR A 152 -3.69 7.58 14.51
N SER A 153 -2.86 8.48 15.05
CA SER A 153 -3.01 9.93 14.89
C SER A 153 -2.69 10.39 13.46
N LYS A 154 -3.44 11.39 12.98
CA LYS A 154 -3.21 12.00 11.65
C LYS A 154 -2.19 13.15 11.65
N SER A 155 -1.60 13.46 12.81
CA SER A 155 -0.62 14.56 12.97
C SER A 155 0.49 14.49 11.93
N TYR A 156 1.03 15.64 11.55
CA TYR A 156 2.24 15.72 10.73
C TYR A 156 3.46 15.18 11.48
N GLU A 157 3.52 15.47 12.78
CA GLU A 157 4.58 15.02 13.70
C GLU A 157 4.55 13.51 13.98
N ASN A 158 3.58 12.75 13.45
CA ASN A 158 3.52 11.30 13.64
C ASN A 158 4.55 10.62 12.71
N LEU A 159 5.60 10.03 13.27
CA LEU A 159 6.66 9.33 12.51
C LEU A 159 6.10 8.09 11.81
N ASN A 160 5.02 7.54 12.34
CA ASN A 160 4.37 6.35 11.84
C ASN A 160 3.54 6.58 10.57
N ARG A 161 3.42 7.83 10.12
CA ARG A 161 2.64 8.21 8.92
C ARG A 161 3.17 7.57 7.64
N GLN A 162 4.45 7.18 7.63
CA GLN A 162 5.09 6.50 6.51
C GLN A 162 5.15 4.97 6.65
N ARG A 163 5.05 4.42 7.88
CA ARG A 163 5.15 2.98 8.16
C ARG A 163 4.38 2.54 9.41
N GLY A 164 3.06 2.72 9.43
CA GLY A 164 2.22 2.21 10.51
C GLY A 164 2.27 0.69 10.67
N PRO A 165 2.67 0.12 11.83
CA PRO A 165 2.43 -1.26 12.21
C PRO A 165 1.00 -1.35 12.77
N LEU A 166 0.02 -0.90 11.97
CA LEU A 166 -1.36 -1.23 12.28
C LEU A 166 -1.63 -2.64 11.73
N PRO A 167 -2.38 -3.48 12.47
CA PRO A 167 -2.76 -4.81 12.02
C PRO A 167 -3.43 -4.71 10.64
N ALA A 168 -3.27 -5.79 9.85
CA ALA A 168 -3.40 -5.83 8.39
C ALA A 168 -4.31 -4.71 7.85
N THR A 169 -3.70 -3.60 7.43
CA THR A 169 -4.47 -2.51 6.83
C THR A 169 -5.25 -3.13 5.67
N LYS A 170 -6.51 -2.76 5.45
CA LYS A 170 -7.33 -3.30 4.34
C LYS A 170 -6.57 -3.34 2.99
N ARG A 171 -5.60 -2.43 2.81
CA ARG A 171 -4.63 -2.43 1.71
C ARG A 171 -3.78 -3.70 1.61
N ILE A 172 -3.20 -4.17 2.72
CA ILE A 172 -2.39 -5.40 2.83
C ILE A 172 -3.25 -6.62 2.48
N LEU A 173 -4.47 -6.72 3.02
CA LEU A 173 -5.39 -7.82 2.67
C LEU A 173 -5.73 -7.83 1.18
N LYS A 174 -5.96 -6.67 0.57
CA LYS A 174 -6.15 -6.54 -0.89
C LYS A 174 -4.91 -6.99 -1.66
N GLU A 175 -3.71 -6.63 -1.19
CA GLU A 175 -2.44 -7.00 -1.82
C GLU A 175 -2.21 -8.51 -1.76
N GLN A 176 -2.42 -9.12 -0.59
CA GLN A 176 -2.34 -10.57 -0.39
C GLN A 176 -3.35 -11.33 -1.27
N ALA A 177 -4.60 -10.86 -1.34
CA ALA A 177 -5.61 -11.46 -2.20
C ALA A 177 -5.22 -11.39 -3.69
N LEU A 178 -4.65 -10.27 -4.13
CA LEU A 178 -4.16 -10.10 -5.51
C LEU A 178 -2.92 -10.96 -5.80
N GLN A 179 -1.98 -11.08 -4.85
CA GLN A 179 -0.82 -11.95 -4.97
C GLN A 179 -1.24 -13.43 -5.05
N ALA A 180 -2.14 -13.87 -4.19
CA ALA A 180 -2.68 -15.24 -4.23
C ALA A 180 -3.41 -15.53 -5.56
N ALA A 181 -4.18 -14.57 -6.07
CA ALA A 181 -4.82 -14.69 -7.38
C ALA A 181 -3.80 -14.74 -8.52
N LEU A 182 -2.69 -13.99 -8.42
CA LEU A 182 -1.60 -14.01 -9.38
C LEU A 182 -0.89 -15.37 -9.39
N GLU A 183 -0.60 -15.94 -8.22
CA GLU A 183 0.03 -17.25 -8.06
C GLU A 183 -0.82 -18.38 -8.65
N LYS A 184 -2.15 -18.36 -8.45
CA LYS A 184 -3.06 -19.33 -9.09
C LYS A 184 -3.03 -19.26 -10.62
N LEU A 185 -2.78 -18.08 -11.18
CA LEU A 185 -2.79 -17.84 -12.62
C LEU A 185 -1.42 -18.05 -13.26
N LYS A 186 -0.33 -17.95 -12.50
CA LYS A 186 1.01 -18.35 -12.91
C LYS A 186 1.10 -19.88 -12.76
N PRO A 187 1.09 -20.67 -13.85
CA PRO A 187 1.26 -22.10 -13.71
C PRO A 187 2.59 -22.41 -13.03
N ALA A 188 2.62 -23.43 -12.17
CA ALA A 188 3.80 -23.87 -11.41
C ALA A 188 4.97 -24.40 -12.27
N ASP A 189 4.91 -24.30 -13.60
CA ASP A 189 5.98 -24.74 -14.50
C ASP A 189 6.18 -23.73 -15.63
N LEU A 190 7.21 -22.90 -15.49
CA LEU A 190 7.93 -22.27 -16.61
C LEU A 190 9.44 -22.37 -16.35
N SER A 191 9.91 -23.59 -16.06
CA SER A 191 11.18 -24.05 -16.61
C SER A 191 10.90 -24.66 -17.99
N TRP A 192 10.56 -23.81 -18.96
CA TRP A 192 10.65 -24.17 -20.38
C TRP A 192 11.41 -23.05 -21.07
N THR A 193 12.60 -23.41 -21.51
CA THR A 193 13.54 -22.59 -22.27
C THR A 193 12.88 -22.10 -23.56
N ASP A 194 13.29 -20.92 -24.02
CA ASP A 194 12.88 -20.24 -25.27
C ASP A 194 13.22 -21.02 -26.57
N ALA A 195 13.38 -22.34 -26.53
CA ALA A 195 13.93 -23.14 -27.62
C ALA A 195 12.89 -23.79 -28.55
N SER A 196 11.57 -23.61 -28.36
CA SER A 196 10.57 -24.37 -29.14
C SER A 196 9.66 -23.54 -30.04
N ILE A 197 9.93 -22.24 -30.23
CA ILE A 197 9.22 -21.43 -31.24
C ILE A 197 9.83 -21.59 -32.65
N SER A 198 11.02 -22.19 -32.79
CA SER A 198 11.64 -22.43 -34.11
C SER A 198 11.03 -23.57 -34.92
N ASP A 199 10.35 -24.53 -34.28
CA ASP A 199 10.07 -25.83 -34.92
C ASP A 199 8.66 -25.97 -35.51
N THR A 200 7.83 -24.92 -35.43
CA THR A 200 6.47 -24.95 -36.01
C THR A 200 6.27 -23.98 -37.19
N ILE A 201 7.31 -23.30 -37.65
CA ILE A 201 7.27 -22.67 -38.98
C ILE A 201 7.87 -23.68 -39.96
N LYS A 202 7.02 -24.57 -40.51
CA LYS A 202 7.37 -25.23 -41.77
C LYS A 202 7.73 -24.15 -42.79
N PRO A 203 8.92 -24.16 -43.40
CA PRO A 203 9.16 -23.26 -44.52
C PRO A 203 8.18 -23.64 -45.63
N LEU A 204 7.38 -22.69 -46.11
CA LEU A 204 6.83 -22.82 -47.45
C LEU A 204 8.04 -23.02 -48.36
N LYS A 205 8.14 -24.19 -49.00
CA LYS A 205 9.00 -24.38 -50.15
C LYS A 205 8.52 -23.39 -51.20
N THR A 206 9.23 -22.27 -51.34
CA THR A 206 9.22 -21.52 -52.58
C THR A 206 10.21 -22.23 -53.48
N ASP A 207 9.70 -23.09 -54.36
CA ASP A 207 10.49 -23.53 -55.51
C ASP A 207 10.71 -22.28 -56.38
N LYS A 208 11.94 -21.76 -56.32
CA LYS A 208 12.48 -20.81 -57.28
C LYS A 208 12.54 -21.49 -58.65
N SER A 209 12.08 -20.84 -59.71
CA SER A 209 12.92 -20.61 -60.92
C SER A 209 12.20 -20.01 -62.12
N ASP A 210 10.87 -19.97 -62.19
CA ASP A 210 10.21 -19.72 -63.50
C ASP A 210 9.42 -18.40 -63.60
N SER A 211 9.18 -17.70 -62.48
CA SER A 211 8.33 -16.49 -62.48
C SER A 211 9.07 -15.15 -62.66
N GLU A 212 10.39 -15.09 -62.55
CA GLU A 212 11.15 -13.83 -62.70
C GLU A 212 11.44 -13.50 -64.17
N ALA A 213 11.55 -14.49 -65.05
CA ALA A 213 11.75 -14.27 -66.48
C ALA A 213 10.46 -13.82 -67.20
N GLU A 214 9.29 -14.17 -66.67
CA GLU A 214 8.00 -13.84 -67.28
C GLU A 214 7.49 -12.44 -66.89
N ILE A 215 7.90 -11.94 -65.72
CA ILE A 215 7.56 -10.57 -65.26
C ILE A 215 8.37 -9.51 -66.02
N ILE A 216 9.63 -9.77 -66.36
CA ILE A 216 10.47 -8.83 -67.12
C ILE A 216 9.97 -8.69 -68.56
N LYS A 217 9.47 -9.78 -69.17
CA LYS A 217 8.92 -9.75 -70.53
C LYS A 217 7.55 -9.07 -70.64
N LEU A 218 6.82 -8.96 -69.52
CA LEU A 218 5.52 -8.29 -69.42
C LEU A 218 5.62 -6.79 -69.10
N LEU A 219 6.76 -6.31 -68.62
CA LEU A 219 6.96 -4.90 -68.23
C LEU A 219 7.74 -4.06 -69.26
N GLY A 220 8.25 -4.64 -70.34
CA GLY A 220 8.83 -3.90 -71.46
C GLY A 220 9.98 -2.96 -71.09
N LEU A 221 10.79 -3.36 -70.09
CA LEU A 221 12.01 -2.67 -69.70
C LEU A 221 13.17 -3.53 -70.18
N ASP A 222 13.83 -3.09 -71.26
CA ASP A 222 15.09 -3.67 -71.74
C ASP A 222 16.23 -3.47 -70.71
#